data_AF-A0A179I4Q2-F1
#
_entry.id   AF-A0A179I4Q2-F1
#
_cell.length_a   1.000
_cell.length_b   1.000
_cell.length_c   1.000
_cell.angle_alpha   90.00
_cell.angle_beta   90.00
_cell.angle_gamma   90.00
#
_symmetry.space_group_name_H-M   'P 1'
#
loop_
_entity.id
_entity.type
_entity.pdbx_description
1 polymer ?
#
loop_
_entity_poly.entity_id
_entity_poly.type
_entity_poly.pdbx_seq_one_letter_code
_entity_poly.pdbx_strand_id
1 'polypeptide(L)'
;MRSSLLDWLRRPSFWWLGRRRPADRRAASASSTGPQHAPDDGDYSPCAADYPVFPPPPPQSIMGNQTQYWESITARKFGAPQGVFEDSSLFALYRLYEFLVLDRVIDYRNCLEAFWRQREWAVQDIPDPKDSDAQRYAFLAGCTYLLLRSFNERVSLGLRRDNPSLITPEEAEAAKNVPDHLRPWEKVPEWAAAVPPVKETLVIPTLDGTVLANKADSKADPDFLEKNILLWKPHISFT
;
A
#
# COMPACT_ATOMS: atom_id res chain seq x y z
N MET A 1 -2.35 -41.95 -12.66
CA MET A 1 -1.32 -41.79 -11.61
C MET A 1 -0.51 -40.56 -11.99
N ARG A 2 -0.91 -39.33 -11.64
CA ARG A 2 -0.80 -38.59 -10.36
C ARG A 2 0.63 -38.40 -9.82
N SER A 3 0.90 -37.14 -9.45
CA SER A 3 2.00 -36.56 -8.65
C SER A 3 3.21 -36.09 -9.46
N SER A 4 3.78 -34.87 -9.37
CA SER A 4 3.59 -33.59 -8.63
C SER A 4 4.73 -32.69 -9.18
N LEU A 5 4.59 -31.54 -9.86
CA LEU A 5 4.10 -30.20 -9.49
C LEU A 5 4.54 -29.69 -8.11
N LEU A 6 5.12 -28.47 -8.13
CA LEU A 6 5.41 -27.53 -7.03
C LEU A 6 6.73 -27.73 -6.28
N ASP A 7 7.78 -27.07 -6.78
CA ASP A 7 8.98 -26.76 -5.98
C ASP A 7 9.52 -25.34 -6.28
N TRP A 8 8.59 -24.39 -6.49
CA TRP A 8 8.86 -22.96 -6.61
C TRP A 8 7.79 -22.23 -5.83
N LEU A 9 8.09 -21.79 -4.60
CA LEU A 9 7.49 -20.65 -3.85
C LEU A 9 8.00 -20.62 -2.39
N ARG A 10 9.33 -20.65 -2.20
CA ARG A 10 9.96 -20.28 -0.92
C ARG A 10 11.02 -19.21 -1.15
N ARG A 11 10.59 -17.95 -1.18
CA ARG A 11 11.46 -16.80 -0.91
C ARG A 11 10.66 -15.75 -0.12
N PRO A 12 11.06 -15.45 1.14
CA PRO A 12 10.53 -14.31 1.86
C PRO A 12 11.01 -12.99 1.25
N SER A 13 10.12 -12.02 1.38
CA SER A 13 10.12 -10.63 0.94
C SER A 13 11.42 -9.85 1.18
N PHE A 14 11.77 -8.99 0.23
CA PHE A 14 12.88 -8.05 0.34
C PHE A 14 12.62 -6.95 1.39
N TRP A 15 13.42 -6.99 2.45
CA TRP A 15 14.09 -5.93 3.23
C TRP A 15 13.59 -4.47 3.21
N TRP A 16 13.25 -3.98 4.41
CA TRP A 16 13.43 -2.58 4.84
C TRP A 16 14.91 -2.32 5.18
N LEU A 17 15.52 -1.29 4.60
CA LEU A 17 16.95 -0.96 4.72
C LEU A 17 17.27 -0.16 5.99
N GLY A 18 17.94 -0.81 6.95
CA GLY A 18 18.83 -0.13 7.90
C GLY A 18 20.17 0.19 7.24
N ARG A 19 20.56 1.47 7.20
CA ARG A 19 21.84 1.96 6.66
C ARG A 19 23.06 1.35 7.38
N ARG A 20 24.05 0.85 6.62
CA ARG A 20 25.47 0.93 6.99
C ARG A 20 26.34 1.24 5.76
N ARG A 21 27.27 2.19 5.93
CA ARG A 21 28.29 2.58 4.93
C ARG A 21 29.39 1.50 4.81
N PRO A 22 30.05 1.34 3.66
CA PRO A 22 31.23 0.49 3.55
C PRO A 22 32.50 1.27 3.93
N ALA A 23 33.41 0.64 4.66
CA ALA A 23 34.80 1.05 4.75
C ALA A 23 35.69 -0.19 4.65
N ASP A 24 36.82 0.01 3.97
CA ASP A 24 37.73 -0.97 3.38
C ASP A 24 38.39 -1.98 4.35
N ARG A 25 38.77 -3.11 3.74
CA ARG A 25 39.63 -4.16 4.31
C ARG A 25 41.01 -3.62 4.69
N ARG A 26 41.51 -4.00 5.87
CA ARG A 26 42.91 -4.44 6.09
C ARG A 26 43.02 -5.28 7.37
N ALA A 27 43.94 -6.24 7.32
CA ALA A 27 44.13 -7.36 8.23
C ALA A 27 44.72 -6.99 9.61
N ALA A 28 44.43 -7.81 10.63
CA ALA A 28 45.40 -8.45 11.54
C ALA A 28 44.69 -9.13 12.73
N SER A 29 45.21 -10.29 13.12
CA SER A 29 44.83 -11.11 14.26
C SER A 29 45.14 -10.46 15.61
N ALA A 30 44.20 -10.49 16.55
CA ALA A 30 44.48 -10.55 17.98
C ALA A 30 43.25 -11.08 18.75
N SER A 31 43.46 -12.10 19.55
CA SER A 31 42.53 -12.70 20.49
C SER A 31 42.17 -11.71 21.61
N SER A 32 40.89 -11.33 21.72
CA SER A 32 40.33 -10.73 22.92
C SER A 32 39.01 -11.41 23.24
N THR A 33 38.96 -12.10 24.38
CA THR A 33 37.75 -12.59 25.04
C THR A 33 36.87 -11.40 25.43
N GLY A 34 35.97 -11.02 24.52
CA GLY A 34 34.83 -10.16 24.83
C GLY A 34 33.67 -10.99 25.39
N PRO A 35 32.75 -10.39 26.16
CA PRO A 35 31.58 -11.10 26.65
C PRO A 35 30.80 -11.66 25.46
N GLN A 36 30.56 -12.97 25.50
CA GLN A 36 29.63 -13.63 24.59
C GLN A 36 28.25 -13.04 24.84
N HIS A 37 27.86 -12.04 24.05
CA HIS A 37 26.45 -11.80 23.81
C HIS A 37 25.95 -13.02 23.04
N ALA A 38 25.36 -13.97 23.75
CA ALA A 38 24.51 -14.96 23.14
C ALA A 38 23.48 -14.21 22.27
N PRO A 39 23.20 -14.66 21.04
CA PRO A 39 21.97 -14.24 20.39
C PRO A 39 20.84 -14.53 21.37
N ASP A 40 20.05 -13.51 21.65
CA ASP A 40 18.75 -13.68 22.29
C ASP A 40 17.90 -14.48 21.30
N ASP A 41 18.06 -15.81 21.32
CA ASP A 41 17.22 -16.79 20.63
C ASP A 41 15.85 -16.87 21.36
N GLY A 42 15.31 -15.71 21.74
CA GLY A 42 13.96 -15.58 22.24
C GLY A 42 13.03 -16.03 21.12
N ASP A 43 12.46 -17.23 21.28
CA ASP A 43 11.49 -17.80 20.36
C ASP A 43 10.31 -16.83 20.24
N TYR A 44 10.31 -16.04 19.16
CA TYR A 44 9.31 -15.01 18.95
C TYR A 44 7.96 -15.68 18.74
N SER A 45 7.07 -15.51 19.72
CA SER A 45 5.69 -15.96 19.66
C SER A 45 4.80 -14.78 19.21
N PRO A 46 4.13 -14.88 18.05
CA PRO A 46 3.21 -13.84 17.61
C PRO A 46 2.05 -13.63 18.58
N CYS A 47 1.72 -12.38 18.87
CA CYS A 47 0.55 -12.00 19.65
C CYS A 47 -0.52 -11.35 18.76
N ALA A 48 -1.74 -11.18 19.28
CA ALA A 48 -2.85 -10.61 18.51
C ALA A 48 -2.54 -9.22 17.94
N ALA A 49 -1.77 -8.39 18.65
CA ALA A 49 -1.40 -7.05 18.20
C ALA A 49 -0.42 -7.03 17.01
N ASP A 50 0.26 -8.14 16.74
CA ASP A 50 1.15 -8.26 15.57
C ASP A 50 0.36 -8.34 14.25
N TYR A 51 -0.95 -8.63 14.31
CA TYR A 51 -1.81 -8.80 13.14
C TYR A 51 -2.84 -7.67 12.99
N PRO A 52 -3.17 -7.26 11.77
CA PRO A 52 -4.32 -6.42 11.49
C PRO A 52 -5.64 -7.16 11.75
N VAL A 53 -6.67 -6.38 12.11
CA VAL A 53 -8.06 -6.83 12.18
C VAL A 53 -8.78 -6.38 10.92
N PHE A 54 -9.48 -7.30 10.25
CA PHE A 54 -10.24 -7.03 9.04
C PHE A 54 -11.75 -7.30 9.20
N PRO A 55 -12.62 -6.45 8.65
CA PRO A 55 -12.27 -5.15 8.06
C PRO A 55 -11.82 -4.13 9.13
N PRO A 56 -10.95 -3.16 8.80
CA PRO A 56 -10.62 -2.06 9.70
C PRO A 56 -11.86 -1.24 10.08
N PRO A 57 -11.83 -0.46 11.17
CA PRO A 57 -12.97 0.35 11.58
C PRO A 57 -13.40 1.38 10.50
N PRO A 58 -14.65 1.86 10.55
CA PRO A 58 -15.12 2.95 9.69
C PRO A 58 -14.28 4.23 9.86
N PRO A 59 -14.30 5.14 8.87
CA PRO A 59 -13.43 6.33 8.88
C PRO A 59 -13.59 7.18 10.14
N GLN A 60 -14.82 7.37 10.62
CA GLN A 60 -15.10 8.16 11.82
C GLN A 60 -14.50 7.53 13.09
N SER A 61 -14.53 6.20 13.18
CA SER A 61 -13.94 5.50 14.32
C SER A 61 -12.42 5.67 14.36
N ILE A 62 -11.77 5.64 13.18
CA ILE A 62 -10.34 5.92 13.05
C ILE A 62 -10.04 7.39 13.40
N MET A 63 -10.81 8.32 12.84
CA MET A 63 -10.65 9.77 13.06
C MET A 63 -10.90 10.18 14.52
N GLY A 64 -11.76 9.46 15.24
CA GLY A 64 -12.05 9.73 16.65
C GLY A 64 -10.88 9.43 17.59
N ASN A 65 -9.95 8.54 17.20
CA ASN A 65 -8.83 8.09 18.03
C ASN A 65 -7.53 7.92 17.22
N GLN A 66 -7.21 8.87 16.34
CA GLN A 66 -6.13 8.74 15.34
C GLN A 66 -4.78 8.30 15.92
N THR A 67 -4.37 8.88 17.05
CA THR A 67 -3.08 8.55 17.69
C THR A 67 -3.05 7.09 18.15
N GLN A 68 -4.06 6.66 18.91
CA GLN A 68 -4.13 5.29 19.40
C GLN A 68 -4.30 4.29 18.25
N TYR A 69 -5.06 4.65 17.22
CA TYR A 69 -5.21 3.81 16.05
C TYR A 69 -3.89 3.66 15.28
N TRP A 70 -3.13 4.75 15.14
CA TRP A 70 -1.80 4.72 14.55
C TRP A 70 -0.82 3.85 15.35
N GLU A 71 -0.83 3.94 16.68
CA GLU A 71 -0.03 3.05 17.54
C GLU A 71 -0.35 1.57 17.24
N SER A 72 -1.65 1.25 17.09
CA SER A 72 -2.07 -0.11 16.73
C SER A 72 -1.58 -0.55 15.36
N ILE A 73 -1.48 0.36 14.38
CA ILE A 73 -0.92 0.07 13.05
C ILE A 73 0.57 -0.19 13.16
N THR A 74 1.31 0.66 13.88
CA THR A 74 2.77 0.53 14.02
C THR A 74 3.22 -0.69 14.81
N ALA A 75 2.33 -1.25 15.65
CA ALA A 75 2.59 -2.48 16.38
C ALA A 75 2.48 -3.74 15.49
N ARG A 76 1.84 -3.64 14.31
CA ARG A 76 1.66 -4.79 13.41
C ARG A 76 3.00 -5.24 12.83
N LYS A 77 3.20 -6.56 12.77
CA LYS A 77 4.33 -7.20 12.07
C LYS A 77 3.90 -7.88 10.77
N PHE A 78 2.61 -8.14 10.61
CA PHE A 78 2.06 -8.83 9.45
C PHE A 78 1.09 -7.92 8.67
N GLY A 79 1.02 -8.10 7.36
CA GLY A 79 0.08 -7.38 6.49
C GLY A 79 -1.30 -8.04 6.41
N ALA A 80 -1.38 -9.35 6.62
CA ALA A 80 -2.59 -10.15 6.56
C ALA A 80 -3.08 -10.53 7.97
N PRO A 81 -4.38 -10.84 8.15
CA PRO A 81 -4.90 -11.25 9.46
C PRO A 81 -4.30 -12.57 9.94
N GLN A 82 -4.42 -12.82 11.25
CA GLN A 82 -3.91 -14.04 11.85
C GLN A 82 -4.47 -15.30 11.18
N GLY A 83 -3.59 -16.26 10.90
CA GLY A 83 -3.94 -17.50 10.19
C GLY A 83 -3.97 -17.37 8.67
N VAL A 84 -3.73 -16.17 8.11
CA VAL A 84 -3.57 -15.95 6.68
C VAL A 84 -2.09 -15.73 6.35
N PHE A 85 -1.53 -16.61 5.51
CA PHE A 85 -0.10 -16.66 5.22
C PHE A 85 0.31 -15.89 3.96
N GLU A 86 -0.66 -15.57 3.11
CA GLU A 86 -0.45 -14.83 1.88
C GLU A 86 -1.15 -13.48 1.98
N ASP A 87 -0.43 -12.44 1.59
CA ASP A 87 -1.03 -11.12 1.46
C ASP A 87 -1.86 -11.04 0.17
N SER A 88 -2.80 -10.10 0.11
CA SER A 88 -3.66 -9.92 -1.05
C SER A 88 -3.83 -8.46 -1.42
N SER A 89 -4.21 -8.22 -2.67
CA SER A 89 -4.57 -6.89 -3.16
C SER A 89 -5.69 -6.25 -2.33
N LEU A 90 -6.62 -7.07 -1.80
CA LEU A 90 -7.70 -6.61 -0.94
C LEU A 90 -7.18 -6.15 0.44
N PHE A 91 -6.32 -6.93 1.10
CA PHE A 91 -5.73 -6.50 2.37
C PHE A 91 -4.86 -5.26 2.20
N ALA A 92 -4.12 -5.17 1.09
CA ALA A 92 -3.36 -3.98 0.75
C ALA A 92 -4.25 -2.75 0.50
N LEU A 93 -5.41 -2.91 -0.14
CA LEU A 93 -6.38 -1.83 -0.35
C LEU A 93 -6.91 -1.27 0.98
N TYR A 94 -7.20 -2.15 1.94
CA TYR A 94 -7.60 -1.75 3.29
C TYR A 94 -6.47 -1.03 4.04
N ARG A 95 -5.21 -1.46 3.91
CA ARG A 95 -4.07 -0.73 4.51
C ARG A 95 -3.90 0.65 3.89
N LEU A 96 -4.03 0.77 2.56
CA LEU A 96 -4.02 2.06 1.87
C LEU A 96 -5.14 2.97 2.39
N TYR A 97 -6.34 2.43 2.58
CA TYR A 97 -7.47 3.12 3.20
C TYR A 97 -7.10 3.67 4.59
N GLU A 98 -6.56 2.84 5.48
CA GLU A 98 -6.17 3.27 6.83
C GLU A 98 -5.14 4.41 6.80
N PHE A 99 -4.13 4.33 5.93
CA PHE A 99 -3.11 5.37 5.80
C PHE A 99 -3.66 6.67 5.24
N LEU A 100 -4.64 6.62 4.32
CA LEU A 100 -5.28 7.81 3.77
C LEU A 100 -6.22 8.49 4.79
N VAL A 101 -6.98 7.72 5.57
CA VAL A 101 -7.84 8.28 6.64
C VAL A 101 -7.01 9.00 7.70
N LEU A 102 -5.79 8.52 7.97
CA LEU A 102 -4.85 9.13 8.91
C LEU A 102 -3.90 10.19 8.30
N ASP A 103 -4.04 10.48 7.00
CA ASP A 103 -3.13 11.35 6.24
C ASP A 103 -1.63 11.02 6.46
N ARG A 104 -1.30 9.73 6.46
CA ARG A 104 0.07 9.23 6.63
C ARG A 104 0.78 9.18 5.28
N VAL A 105 1.25 10.35 4.83
CA VAL A 105 1.85 10.54 3.50
C VAL A 105 2.95 9.55 3.14
N ILE A 106 3.86 9.28 4.06
CA ILE A 106 4.95 8.34 3.82
C ILE A 106 4.40 6.92 3.64
N ASP A 107 3.46 6.53 4.50
CA ASP A 107 2.95 5.17 4.57
C ASP A 107 2.02 4.83 3.41
N TYR A 108 1.12 5.75 3.00
CA TYR A 108 0.32 5.49 1.80
C TYR A 108 1.19 5.45 0.54
N ARG A 109 2.27 6.24 0.44
CA ARG A 109 3.20 6.19 -0.71
C ARG A 109 3.97 4.88 -0.75
N ASN A 110 4.47 4.41 0.39
CA ASN A 110 5.08 3.09 0.52
C ASN A 110 4.09 1.98 0.16
N CYS A 111 2.81 2.15 0.52
CA CYS A 111 1.74 1.21 0.16
C CYS A 111 1.50 1.18 -1.36
N LEU A 112 1.43 2.34 -2.03
CA LEU A 112 1.32 2.43 -3.50
C LEU A 112 2.50 1.72 -4.19
N GLU A 113 3.72 1.94 -3.71
CA GLU A 113 4.94 1.33 -4.24
C GLU A 113 4.94 -0.20 -4.03
N ALA A 114 4.56 -0.67 -2.84
CA ALA A 114 4.43 -2.08 -2.55
C ALA A 114 3.38 -2.74 -3.45
N PHE A 115 2.23 -2.09 -3.67
CA PHE A 115 1.14 -2.57 -4.52
C PHE A 115 1.59 -2.64 -5.99
N TRP A 116 2.30 -1.63 -6.49
CA TRP A 116 2.87 -1.62 -7.85
C TRP A 116 3.83 -2.78 -8.11
N ARG A 117 4.63 -3.15 -7.11
CA ARG A 117 5.59 -4.27 -7.22
C ARG A 117 4.93 -5.65 -7.28
N GLN A 118 3.66 -5.76 -6.91
CA GLN A 118 2.91 -7.01 -7.00
C GLN A 118 2.35 -7.16 -8.43
N ARG A 119 3.01 -7.99 -9.24
CA ARG A 119 2.66 -8.17 -10.67
C ARG A 119 1.26 -8.75 -10.89
N GLU A 120 0.80 -9.55 -9.94
CA GLU A 120 -0.49 -10.24 -9.99
C GLU A 120 -1.64 -9.38 -9.46
N TRP A 121 -1.35 -8.19 -8.92
CA TRP A 121 -2.36 -7.32 -8.31
C TRP A 121 -2.78 -6.21 -9.27
N ALA A 122 -3.30 -6.59 -10.45
CA ALA A 122 -3.94 -5.64 -11.34
C ALA A 122 -5.10 -4.96 -10.62
N VAL A 123 -5.28 -3.65 -10.83
CA VAL A 123 -6.26 -2.86 -10.06
C VAL A 123 -7.68 -3.36 -10.34
N GLN A 124 -7.99 -3.73 -11.58
CA GLN A 124 -9.30 -4.24 -12.00
C GLN A 124 -9.69 -5.57 -11.33
N ASP A 125 -8.69 -6.36 -10.90
CA ASP A 125 -8.87 -7.70 -10.35
C ASP A 125 -8.96 -7.69 -8.81
N ILE A 126 -8.94 -6.50 -8.17
CA ILE A 126 -9.14 -6.41 -6.72
C ILE A 126 -10.53 -6.95 -6.37
N PRO A 127 -10.63 -7.99 -5.50
CA PRO A 127 -11.91 -8.57 -5.12
C PRO A 127 -12.85 -7.55 -4.47
N ASP A 128 -14.14 -7.66 -4.77
CA ASP A 128 -15.17 -6.85 -4.11
C ASP A 128 -15.24 -7.19 -2.61
N PRO A 129 -14.99 -6.22 -1.70
CA PRO A 129 -15.08 -6.45 -0.26
C PRO A 129 -16.50 -6.74 0.24
N LYS A 130 -17.54 -6.34 -0.52
CA LYS A 130 -18.95 -6.36 -0.11
C LYS A 130 -19.14 -5.73 1.27
N ASP A 131 -18.50 -4.59 1.46
CA ASP A 131 -18.35 -3.96 2.75
C ASP A 131 -19.71 -3.43 3.27
N SER A 132 -20.07 -3.78 4.50
CA SER A 132 -21.33 -3.39 5.11
C SER A 132 -21.36 -1.94 5.58
N ASP A 133 -20.19 -1.31 5.75
CA ASP A 133 -20.08 0.11 6.09
C ASP A 133 -19.98 0.95 4.82
N ALA A 134 -21.01 1.77 4.56
CA ALA A 134 -21.09 2.54 3.32
C ALA A 134 -19.93 3.54 3.14
N GLN A 135 -19.39 4.08 4.23
CA GLN A 135 -18.31 5.06 4.17
C GLN A 135 -16.97 4.41 3.87
N ARG A 136 -16.66 3.31 4.56
CA ARG A 136 -15.49 2.49 4.24
C ARG A 136 -15.60 1.94 2.82
N TYR A 137 -16.77 1.48 2.39
CA TYR A 137 -16.94 0.94 1.03
C TYR A 137 -16.69 1.99 -0.07
N ALA A 138 -17.26 3.18 0.09
CA ALA A 138 -17.04 4.31 -0.81
C ALA A 138 -15.59 4.78 -0.81
N PHE A 139 -14.92 4.76 0.36
CA PHE A 139 -13.51 5.10 0.46
C PHE A 139 -12.64 4.08 -0.25
N LEU A 140 -12.86 2.78 -0.05
CA LEU A 140 -12.15 1.71 -0.75
C LEU A 140 -12.33 1.83 -2.27
N ALA A 141 -13.54 2.16 -2.74
CA ALA A 141 -13.76 2.46 -4.14
C ALA A 141 -12.87 3.63 -4.60
N GLY A 142 -12.84 4.75 -3.87
CA GLY A 142 -11.92 5.87 -4.14
C GLY A 142 -10.44 5.48 -4.16
N CYS A 143 -10.00 4.59 -3.27
CA CYS A 143 -8.64 4.04 -3.28
C CYS A 143 -8.29 3.33 -4.59
N THR A 144 -9.25 2.64 -5.23
CA THR A 144 -8.99 1.99 -6.53
C THR A 144 -8.74 3.01 -7.65
N TYR A 145 -9.43 4.15 -7.63
CA TYR A 145 -9.17 5.25 -8.57
C TYR A 145 -7.81 5.91 -8.31
N LEU A 146 -7.43 6.06 -7.03
CA LEU A 146 -6.09 6.53 -6.65
C LEU A 146 -4.98 5.62 -7.20
N LEU A 147 -5.15 4.29 -7.04
CA LEU A 147 -4.23 3.29 -7.59
C LEU A 147 -4.14 3.40 -9.12
N LEU A 148 -5.29 3.42 -9.81
CA LEU A 148 -5.36 3.59 -11.26
C LEU A 148 -4.57 4.82 -11.71
N ARG A 149 -4.81 5.96 -11.08
CA ARG A 149 -4.17 7.23 -11.45
C ARG A 149 -2.66 7.21 -11.22
N SER A 150 -2.22 6.71 -10.06
CA SER A 150 -0.80 6.54 -9.72
C SER A 150 -0.08 5.61 -10.70
N PHE A 151 -0.71 4.49 -11.04
CA PHE A 151 -0.10 3.46 -11.89
C PHE A 151 -0.10 3.86 -13.35
N ASN A 152 -1.18 4.47 -13.84
CA ASN A 152 -1.24 4.98 -15.20
C ASN A 152 -0.28 6.15 -15.40
N GLU A 153 -0.03 7.01 -14.40
CA GLU A 153 1.05 8.00 -14.49
C GLU A 153 2.41 7.32 -14.77
N ARG A 154 2.71 6.19 -14.11
CA ARG A 154 3.93 5.42 -14.37
C ARG A 154 3.96 4.79 -15.76
N VAL A 155 2.85 4.18 -16.20
CA VAL A 155 2.73 3.62 -17.56
C VAL A 155 2.94 4.70 -18.62
N SER A 156 2.46 5.93 -18.37
CA SER A 156 2.66 7.06 -19.27
C SER A 156 4.14 7.46 -19.43
N LEU A 157 4.95 7.19 -18.39
CA LEU A 157 6.40 7.39 -18.36
C LEU A 157 7.20 6.20 -18.91
N GLY A 158 6.54 5.15 -19.40
CA GLY A 158 7.20 3.93 -19.87
C GLY A 158 7.61 2.96 -18.75
N LEU A 159 7.17 3.22 -17.52
CA LEU A 159 7.41 2.33 -16.39
C LEU A 159 6.34 1.25 -16.35
N ARG A 160 6.77 -0.01 -16.20
CA ARG A 160 5.89 -1.17 -16.11
C ARG A 160 6.13 -1.92 -14.80
N ARG A 161 5.14 -2.67 -14.32
CA ARG A 161 5.26 -3.49 -13.11
C ARG A 161 6.27 -4.64 -13.24
N ASP A 162 6.46 -5.12 -14.47
CA ASP A 162 7.40 -6.19 -14.80
C ASP A 162 8.83 -5.71 -15.04
N ASN A 163 9.06 -4.39 -15.03
CA ASN A 163 10.40 -3.83 -15.15
C ASN A 163 11.30 -4.27 -13.98
N PRO A 164 12.60 -4.47 -14.22
CA PRO A 164 13.58 -4.54 -13.15
C PRO A 164 13.62 -3.22 -12.36
N SER A 165 14.20 -3.25 -11.16
CA SER A 165 14.32 -2.06 -10.29
C SER A 165 15.05 -0.89 -10.94
N LEU A 166 15.86 -1.15 -11.97
CA LEU A 166 16.57 -0.16 -12.76
C LEU A 166 16.34 -0.45 -14.23
N ILE A 167 15.83 0.52 -14.97
CA ILE A 167 15.73 0.50 -16.43
C ILE A 167 16.54 1.66 -16.99
N THR A 168 17.01 1.51 -18.23
CA THR A 168 17.71 2.61 -18.92
C THR A 168 16.69 3.63 -19.49
N PRO A 169 17.12 4.87 -19.76
CA PRO A 169 16.29 5.84 -20.47
C PRO A 169 15.77 5.32 -21.82
N GLU A 170 16.57 4.54 -22.54
CA GLU A 170 16.21 3.93 -23.82
C GLU A 170 15.11 2.87 -23.66
N GLU A 171 15.18 2.05 -22.60
CA GLU A 171 14.13 1.07 -22.28
C GLU A 171 12.80 1.75 -21.93
N ALA A 172 12.85 2.83 -21.14
CA ALA A 172 11.67 3.63 -20.82
C ALA A 172 11.08 4.30 -22.07
N GLU A 173 11.91 4.86 -22.93
CA GLU A 173 11.47 5.50 -24.18
C GLU A 173 10.90 4.48 -25.17
N ALA A 174 11.50 3.28 -25.26
CA ALA A 174 10.94 2.18 -26.04
C ALA A 174 9.54 1.79 -25.52
N ALA A 175 9.35 1.70 -24.20
CA ALA A 175 8.06 1.41 -23.59
C ALA A 175 7.02 2.52 -23.84
N LYS A 176 7.43 3.80 -23.89
CA LYS A 176 6.54 4.92 -24.24
C LYS A 176 6.11 4.91 -25.70
N ASN A 177 6.97 4.43 -26.60
CA ASN A 177 6.70 4.36 -28.04
C ASN A 177 5.84 3.15 -28.44
N VAL A 178 5.52 2.25 -27.51
CA VAL A 178 4.49 1.22 -27.70
C VAL A 178 3.15 1.91 -28.00
N PRO A 179 2.41 1.50 -29.05
CA PRO A 179 1.10 2.06 -29.35
C PRO A 179 0.19 2.09 -28.13
N ASP A 180 -0.55 3.20 -27.95
CA ASP A 180 -1.27 3.49 -26.70
C ASP A 180 -2.21 2.36 -26.24
N HIS A 181 -2.95 1.76 -27.18
CA HIS A 181 -3.87 0.66 -26.94
C HIS A 181 -3.20 -0.68 -26.55
N LEU A 182 -1.88 -0.79 -26.70
CA LEU A 182 -1.07 -1.94 -26.29
C LEU A 182 -0.34 -1.70 -24.96
N ARG A 183 -0.40 -0.49 -24.41
CA ARG A 183 0.22 -0.20 -23.10
C ARG A 183 -0.60 -0.85 -21.98
N PRO A 184 0.05 -1.33 -20.91
CA PRO A 184 -0.60 -2.04 -19.81
C PRO A 184 -1.32 -1.07 -18.87
N TRP A 185 -2.33 -0.37 -19.38
CA TRP A 185 -3.14 0.56 -18.61
C TRP A 185 -4.00 -0.16 -17.57
N GLU A 186 -3.98 0.36 -16.35
CA GLU A 186 -4.84 -0.11 -15.26
C GLU A 186 -6.26 0.41 -15.43
N LYS A 187 -7.21 -0.37 -14.93
CA LYS A 187 -8.65 -0.07 -14.88
C LYS A 187 -9.15 -0.27 -13.46
N VAL A 188 -10.21 0.45 -13.10
CA VAL A 188 -10.88 0.23 -11.82
C VAL A 188 -11.74 -1.04 -11.89
N PRO A 189 -11.93 -1.77 -10.77
CA PRO A 189 -12.90 -2.84 -10.72
C PRO A 189 -14.33 -2.36 -11.01
N GLU A 190 -15.15 -3.23 -11.59
CA GLU A 190 -16.57 -2.95 -11.84
C GLU A 190 -17.32 -2.61 -10.54
N TRP A 191 -17.01 -3.30 -9.44
CA TRP A 191 -17.64 -3.03 -8.15
C TRP A 191 -17.35 -1.61 -7.67
N ALA A 192 -16.12 -1.11 -7.83
CA ALA A 192 -15.71 0.21 -7.38
C ALA A 192 -16.42 1.33 -8.17
N ALA A 193 -16.61 1.11 -9.47
CA ALA A 193 -17.42 1.99 -10.31
C ALA A 193 -18.90 2.01 -9.86
N ALA A 194 -19.44 0.87 -9.44
CA ALA A 194 -20.83 0.73 -9.01
C ALA A 194 -21.12 1.25 -7.58
N VAL A 195 -20.10 1.45 -6.73
CA VAL A 195 -20.30 1.96 -5.36
C VAL A 195 -20.89 3.38 -5.39
N PRO A 196 -22.04 3.63 -4.76
CA PRO A 196 -22.65 4.95 -4.74
C PRO A 196 -21.85 5.93 -3.84
N PRO A 197 -21.99 7.24 -4.06
CA PRO A 197 -21.47 8.25 -3.13
C PRO A 197 -22.13 8.11 -1.75
N VAL A 198 -21.39 8.43 -0.69
CA VAL A 198 -21.95 8.45 0.67
C VAL A 198 -23.03 9.53 0.80
N LYS A 199 -24.05 9.30 1.62
CA LYS A 199 -25.18 10.24 1.78
C LYS A 199 -24.74 11.57 2.40
N GLU A 200 -23.94 11.49 3.46
CA GLU A 200 -23.38 12.64 4.16
C GLU A 200 -21.92 12.80 3.78
N THR A 201 -21.50 14.03 3.49
CA THR A 201 -20.13 14.30 3.04
C THR A 201 -19.15 13.85 4.12
N LEU A 202 -18.31 12.87 3.80
CA LEU A 202 -17.24 12.42 4.67
C LEU A 202 -16.06 13.36 4.50
N VAL A 203 -15.69 14.11 5.54
CA VAL A 203 -14.55 15.01 5.53
C VAL A 203 -13.37 14.35 6.22
N ILE A 204 -12.24 14.24 5.52
CA ILE A 204 -11.01 13.68 6.07
C ILE A 204 -10.04 14.82 6.36
N PRO A 205 -9.61 14.99 7.63
CA PRO A 205 -8.61 15.99 7.98
C PRO A 205 -7.22 15.54 7.49
N THR A 206 -6.36 16.52 7.25
CA THR A 206 -4.92 16.27 7.16
C THR A 206 -4.36 15.91 8.53
N LEU A 207 -3.10 15.47 8.56
CA LEU A 207 -2.43 15.02 9.79
C LEU A 207 -2.36 16.11 10.87
N ASP A 208 -2.27 17.38 10.47
CA ASP A 208 -2.28 18.54 11.38
C ASP A 208 -3.70 18.99 11.79
N GLY A 209 -4.73 18.26 11.35
CA GLY A 209 -6.14 18.54 11.64
C GLY A 209 -6.81 19.52 10.67
N THR A 210 -6.13 19.98 9.63
CA THR A 210 -6.73 20.89 8.64
C THR A 210 -7.81 20.17 7.83
N VAL A 211 -8.97 20.79 7.68
CA VAL A 211 -10.07 20.30 6.83
C VAL A 211 -10.30 21.24 5.65
N LEU A 212 -10.68 20.68 4.50
CA LEU A 212 -11.11 21.49 3.37
C LEU A 212 -12.47 22.12 3.68
N ALA A 213 -12.60 23.41 3.36
CA ALA A 213 -13.81 24.17 3.70
C ALA A 213 -15.02 23.76 2.84
N ASN A 214 -14.79 23.36 1.59
CA ASN A 214 -15.85 22.99 0.66
C ASN A 214 -15.32 22.14 -0.51
N LYS A 215 -16.26 21.58 -1.29
CA LYS A 215 -15.97 20.69 -2.43
C LYS A 215 -15.37 21.39 -3.66
N ALA A 216 -15.43 22.73 -3.73
CA ALA A 216 -14.85 23.49 -4.84
C ALA A 216 -13.38 23.86 -4.58
N ASP A 217 -12.80 23.45 -3.45
CA ASP A 217 -11.38 23.67 -3.18
C ASP A 217 -10.50 22.92 -4.21
N SER A 218 -9.58 23.64 -4.84
CA SER A 218 -8.63 23.09 -5.81
C SER A 218 -7.74 21.96 -5.26
N LYS A 219 -7.62 21.86 -3.93
CA LYS A 219 -6.88 20.79 -3.25
C LYS A 219 -7.70 19.53 -3.07
N ALA A 220 -9.01 19.56 -3.30
CA ALA A 220 -9.87 18.39 -3.17
C ALA A 220 -9.55 17.34 -4.25
N ASP A 221 -9.53 16.08 -3.86
CA ASP A 221 -9.34 14.99 -4.84
C ASP A 221 -10.63 14.73 -5.63
N PRO A 222 -10.62 14.78 -6.98
CA PRO A 222 -11.83 14.60 -7.78
C PRO A 222 -12.44 13.20 -7.64
N ASP A 223 -11.61 12.15 -7.56
CA ASP A 223 -12.11 10.77 -7.53
C ASP A 223 -12.81 10.47 -6.19
N PHE A 224 -12.29 11.02 -5.09
CA PHE A 224 -12.94 10.94 -3.78
C PHE A 224 -14.18 11.84 -3.69
N LEU A 225 -14.16 13.02 -4.33
CA LEU A 225 -15.33 13.90 -4.39
C LEU A 225 -16.52 13.24 -5.10
N GLU A 226 -16.29 12.45 -6.15
CA GLU A 226 -17.35 11.66 -6.81
C GLU A 226 -18.00 10.68 -5.83
N LYS A 227 -17.27 10.17 -4.84
CA LYS A 227 -17.79 9.32 -3.77
C LYS A 227 -18.35 10.11 -2.57
N ASN A 228 -18.46 11.43 -2.69
CA ASN A 228 -18.85 12.36 -1.63
C ASN A 228 -17.91 12.35 -0.41
N ILE A 229 -16.62 12.15 -0.67
CA ILE A 229 -15.54 12.18 0.31
C ILE A 229 -14.66 13.40 0.01
N LEU A 230 -14.53 14.30 0.98
CA LEU A 230 -13.74 15.52 0.89
C LEU A 230 -12.41 15.33 1.61
N LEU A 231 -11.33 15.19 0.83
CA LEU A 231 -9.97 15.04 1.34
C LEU A 231 -8.96 15.77 0.45
N TRP A 232 -7.79 16.08 1.00
CA TRP A 232 -6.68 16.66 0.24
C TRP A 232 -6.14 15.66 -0.78
N LYS A 233 -5.97 16.10 -2.02
CA LYS A 233 -5.42 15.30 -3.12
C LYS A 233 -4.16 14.55 -2.70
N PRO A 234 -4.21 13.21 -2.58
CA PRO A 234 -3.06 12.44 -2.10
C PRO A 234 -1.91 12.49 -3.09
N HIS A 235 -0.68 12.41 -2.57
CA HIS A 235 0.52 12.34 -3.40
C HIS A 235 0.65 10.96 -4.05
N ILE A 236 0.46 10.89 -5.37
CA ILE A 236 0.44 9.62 -6.12
C ILE A 236 1.81 9.11 -6.57
N SER A 237 2.84 9.96 -6.54
CA SER A 237 4.16 9.59 -7.05
C SER A 237 5.03 8.94 -5.96
N PHE A 238 5.69 7.84 -6.29
CA PHE A 238 6.64 7.10 -5.44
C PHE A 238 7.88 6.72 -6.24
N THR A 239 8.97 6.37 -5.55
CA THR A 239 10.28 6.07 -6.17
C THR A 239 10.41 4.59 -6.48
#